data_AF-A0A9D7K8V3-F1
#
_entry.id   AF-A0A9D7K8V3-F1
#
_cell.length_a   1.000
_cell.length_b   1.000
_cell.length_c   1.000
_cell.angle_alpha   90.00
_cell.angle_beta   90.00
_cell.angle_gamma   90.00
#
_symmetry.space_group_name_H-M   'P 1'
#
loop_
_entity.id
_entity.type
_entity.pdbx_description
1 polymer ?
#
loop_
_entity_poly.entity_id
_entity_poly.type
_entity_poly.pdbx_seq_one_letter_code
_entity_poly.pdbx_strand_id
1 'polypeptide(L)' 'MYKIVQKNKNSVFPQNELCANALLVAVGLPCVEANNTVALLDGPLPSVNHRSRADIWYSFTPETQGILF' A
#
# COMPACT_ATOMS: atom_id res chain seq x y z
N MET A 1 22.69 3.18 6.34
CA MET A 1 22.86 1.88 5.65
C MET A 1 21.50 1.37 5.23
N TYR A 2 21.13 1.58 3.97
CA TYR A 2 19.87 1.09 3.41
C TYR A 2 20.07 -0.37 3.03
N LYS A 3 19.74 -1.29 3.95
CA LYS A 3 19.59 -2.70 3.58
C LYS A 3 18.25 -2.82 2.87
N ILE A 4 18.28 -2.79 1.54
CA ILE A 4 17.22 -3.37 0.72
C ILE A 4 17.04 -4.80 1.23
N VAL A 5 15.91 -5.08 1.88
CA VAL A 5 15.50 -6.44 2.19
C VAL A 5 15.27 -7.07 0.82
N GLN A 6 16.26 -7.84 0.35
CA GLN A 6 16.22 -8.47 -0.96
C GLN A 6 14.94 -9.31 -1.03
N LYS A 7 14.11 -9.04 -2.02
CA LYS A 7 12.88 -9.76 -2.33
C LYS A 7 13.26 -11.24 -2.47
N ASN A 8 12.95 -12.07 -1.47
CA ASN A 8 13.18 -13.51 -1.60
C ASN A 8 12.37 -13.97 -2.82
N LYS A 9 13.04 -14.60 -3.78
CA LYS A 9 12.48 -15.08 -5.06
C LYS A 9 11.27 -16.01 -4.89
N ASN A 10 10.97 -16.45 -3.66
CA ASN A 10 9.87 -17.36 -3.31
C ASN A 10 8.83 -16.75 -2.35
N SER A 11 8.87 -15.43 -2.06
CA SER A 11 7.83 -14.75 -1.28
C SER A 11 6.72 -14.25 -2.19
N VAL A 12 5.47 -14.65 -1.90
CA VAL A 12 4.28 -14.09 -2.56
C VAL A 12 3.92 -12.79 -1.84
N PHE A 13 4.22 -11.66 -2.48
CA PHE A 13 3.87 -10.34 -1.97
C PHE A 13 2.40 -10.02 -2.29
N PRO A 14 1.74 -9.15 -1.51
CA PRO A 14 0.43 -8.62 -1.87
C PRO A 14 0.47 -7.97 -3.26
N GLN A 15 -0.61 -8.13 -4.04
CA GLN A 15 -0.68 -7.58 -5.40
C GLN A 15 -0.45 -6.07 -5.44
N ASN A 16 -0.97 -5.37 -4.43
CA ASN A 16 -0.87 -3.91 -4.28
C ASN A 16 0.24 -3.47 -3.33
N GLU A 17 1.31 -4.25 -3.21
CA GLU A 17 2.53 -3.85 -2.49
C GLU A 17 3.16 -2.59 -3.10
N LEU A 18 3.09 -2.43 -4.43
CA LEU A 18 3.62 -1.25 -5.11
C LEU A 18 2.51 -0.27 -5.46
N CYS A 19 2.79 1.03 -5.34
CA CYS A 19 1.84 2.08 -5.72
C CYS A 19 1.36 1.96 -7.17
N ALA A 20 2.23 1.51 -8.08
CA ALA A 20 1.89 1.25 -9.49
C ALA A 20 0.80 0.17 -9.68
N ASN A 21 0.58 -0.69 -8.68
CA ASN A 21 -0.39 -1.78 -8.68
C ASN A 21 -1.52 -1.58 -7.65
N ALA A 22 -1.79 -0.33 -7.26
CA ALA A 22 -2.81 -0.02 -6.26
C ALA A 22 -4.19 -0.61 -6.62
N LEU A 23 -4.89 -1.18 -5.62
CA LEU A 23 -6.25 -1.68 -5.83
C LEU A 23 -7.23 -0.51 -5.97
N LEU A 24 -8.16 -0.59 -6.92
CA LEU A 24 -9.21 0.41 -7.08
C LEU A 24 -10.27 0.24 -5.99
N VAL A 25 -10.55 1.32 -5.27
CA VAL A 25 -11.71 1.45 -4.37
C VAL A 25 -12.70 2.39 -5.04
N ALA A 26 -13.97 2.01 -5.05
CA ALA A 26 -15.06 2.83 -5.59
C ALA A 26 -16.07 3.20 -4.49
N VAL A 27 -16.66 4.38 -4.63
CA VAL A 27 -17.70 4.87 -3.72
C VAL A 27 -18.95 4.01 -3.86
N GLY A 28 -19.62 3.74 -2.72
CA GLY A 28 -20.86 2.96 -2.69
C GLY A 28 -20.70 1.45 -2.92
N LEU A 29 -19.49 0.94 -3.10
CA LEU A 29 -19.20 -0.49 -3.22
C LEU A 29 -18.72 -1.10 -1.88
N PRO A 30 -18.76 -2.44 -1.74
CA PRO A 30 -18.14 -3.14 -0.61
C PRO A 30 -16.65 -2.81 -0.46
N CYS A 31 -16.13 -2.96 0.76
CA CYS A 31 -14.71 -2.78 1.06
C CYS A 31 -13.84 -3.72 0.24
N VAL A 32 -12.68 -3.20 -0.21
CA VAL A 32 -11.66 -4.00 -0.91
C VAL A 32 -10.65 -4.49 0.12
N GLU A 33 -10.84 -5.73 0.58
CA GLU A 33 -9.96 -6.37 1.55
C GLU A 33 -8.57 -6.64 0.97
N ALA A 34 -7.53 -6.29 1.74
CA ALA A 34 -6.16 -6.67 1.43
C ALA A 34 -5.35 -6.82 2.73
N ASN A 35 -4.21 -7.49 2.62
CA ASN A 35 -3.33 -7.75 3.74
C ASN A 35 -1.91 -7.30 3.39
N ASN A 36 -1.27 -6.53 4.27
CA ASN A 36 0.11 -6.10 4.12
C ASN A 36 1.12 -7.06 4.76
N THR A 37 0.67 -8.22 5.24
CA THR A 37 1.55 -9.28 5.72
C THR A 37 2.54 -9.63 4.61
N VAL A 38 3.83 -9.62 4.94
CA VAL A 38 4.99 -9.76 4.04
C VAL A 38 5.21 -8.67 2.98
N ALA A 39 4.42 -7.60 2.94
CA ALA A 39 4.73 -6.45 2.09
C ALA A 39 6.02 -5.75 2.55
N LEU A 40 6.71 -5.12 1.61
CA LEU A 40 7.78 -4.17 1.91
C LEU A 40 7.19 -2.76 2.05
N LEU A 41 8.02 -1.81 2.44
CA LEU A 41 7.66 -0.40 2.46
C LEU A 41 8.09 0.23 1.12
N ASP A 42 7.15 0.82 0.40
CA ASP A 42 7.37 1.66 -0.77
C ASP A 42 7.40 3.14 -0.34
N GLY A 43 8.59 3.74 -0.35
CA GLY A 43 8.79 5.15 0.02
C GLY A 43 9.64 5.37 1.28
N PRO A 44 9.65 6.60 1.83
CA PRO A 44 10.51 6.94 2.96
C PRO A 44 10.01 6.32 4.26
N LEU A 45 10.95 5.85 5.09
CA LEU A 45 10.63 5.43 6.45
C LEU A 45 10.02 6.60 7.24
N PRO A 46 8.88 6.42 7.93
CA PRO A 46 8.30 7.48 8.74
C PRO A 46 9.27 7.93 9.83
N SER A 47 9.41 9.24 10.03
CA SER A 47 10.36 9.83 11.00
C SER A 47 9.98 9.59 12.47
N VAL A 48 8.70 9.33 12.74
CA VAL A 48 8.16 9.17 14.10
C VAL A 48 7.81 7.71 14.40
N ASN A 49 7.36 6.95 13.40
CA ASN A 49 6.99 5.54 13.56
C ASN A 49 7.98 4.61 12.86
N HIS A 50 9.07 4.31 13.56
CA HIS A 50 10.06 3.33 13.12
C HIS A 50 9.58 1.88 13.24
N ARG A 51 8.27 1.58 13.32
CA ARG A 51 7.74 0.22 13.18
C ARG A 51 6.87 0.03 11.95
N SER A 52 6.50 1.11 11.25
CA SER A 52 5.90 1.03 9.92
C SER A 52 6.93 0.53 8.93
N ARG A 53 6.78 -0.73 8.47
CA ARG A 53 7.74 -1.46 7.64
C ARG A 53 7.11 -2.16 6.43
N ALA A 54 5.80 -2.07 6.30
CA ALA A 54 5.00 -2.71 5.27
C ALA A 54 3.85 -1.76 4.90
N ASP A 55 3.61 -1.62 3.61
CA ASP A 55 2.47 -0.87 3.08
C ASP A 55 1.77 -1.66 1.97
N ILE A 56 0.56 -1.20 1.66
CA ILE A 56 -0.24 -1.63 0.53
C ILE A 56 -0.99 -0.41 0.02
N TRP A 57 -1.25 -0.37 -1.28
CA TRP A 57 -1.72 0.83 -1.96
C TRP A 57 -3.14 0.65 -2.49
N TYR A 58 -3.92 1.72 -2.38
CA TYR A 58 -5.25 1.84 -2.96
C TYR A 58 -5.33 3.11 -3.80
N SER A 59 -6.17 3.08 -4.83
CA SER A 59 -6.49 4.19 -5.70
C SER A 59 -7.99 4.39 -5.72
N PHE A 60 -8.44 5.63 -5.88
CA PHE A 60 -9.86 5.93 -6.05
C PHE A 60 -10.01 7.18 -6.90
N THR A 61 -11.14 7.24 -7.62
CA THR A 61 -11.55 8.45 -8.34
C THR A 61 -12.73 9.05 -7.60
N PRO A 62 -12.64 10.28 -7.08
CA PRO A 62 -13.77 10.96 -6.46
C PRO A 62 -14.91 11.17 -7.46
N GLU A 63 -16.16 10.96 -7.05
CA GLU A 63 -17.34 11.16 -7.90
C GLU A 63 -17.63 12.64 -8.18
N THR A 64 -17.19 13.52 -7.28
CA THR A 64 -17.32 14.97 -7.44
C THR A 64 -16.02 15.64 -7.01
N GLN A 65 -15.72 16.80 -7.60
CA GLN A 65 -14.68 17.68 -7.11
C GLN A 65 -15.16 18.34 -5.81
N GLY A 66 -15.01 17.63 -4.70
CA GLY A 66 -15.35 18.08 -3.37
C GLY A 66 -14.22 17.77 -2.39
N ILE A 67 -14.15 18.56 -1.32
CA ILE A 67 -13.24 18.32 -0.19
C ILE A 67 -13.83 17.20 0.69
N LEU A 68 -13.05 16.14 0.89
CA LEU A 68 -13.32 15.13 1.92
C LEU A 68 -13.04 15.79 3.28
N PHE A 69 -14.09 16.02 4.08
CA PHE A 69 -13.99 16.44 5.47
C PHE A 69 -14.06 15.24 6.41
#